data_AF-A0A3D0GXD9-F1
#
_entry.id   AF-A0A3D0GXD9-F1
#
_cell.length_a   1.000
_cell.length_b   1.000
_cell.length_c   1.000
_cell.angle_alpha   90.00
_cell.angle_beta   90.00
_cell.angle_gamma   90.00
#
_symmetry.space_group_name_H-M   'P 1'
#
loop_
_entity.id
_entity.type
_entity.pdbx_description
1 polymer ?
#
loop_
_entity_poly.entity_id
_entity_poly.type
_entity_poly.pdbx_seq_one_letter_code
_entity_poly.pdbx_strand_id
1 'polypeptide(L)'
;MAVVSSCKKKAQEEKKKISAYDYMVDLSAKFMTSSDCIYNIVKIEDAVEVIDYKNMDYEVPYNAPTDEEVNEVIAHTMKQFTYREASAEAVKVEEGDMLLIDFIAKKDGEIDENASLRDYEYTLGTGIRSELAEKLVGLTVGNTYDIPAKLSSEFPVEGYRDAELNYEMTIKEKVRYITPELNDEYAVKLGATDASAYVQSVKDSMASERSENYKNAKMNALYDRLINSVVLKDYLKDDYEAAATIMRDMVKLENSELSDE
;
A
#
# COMPACT_ATOMS: atom_id res chain seq x y z
N MET A 1 -46.35 -31.39 14.22
CA MET A 1 -45.18 -30.48 14.22
C MET A 1 -43.97 -31.02 14.98
N ALA A 2 -44.09 -31.61 16.18
CA ALA A 2 -42.95 -32.11 16.97
C ALA A 2 -42.12 -33.24 16.31
N VAL A 3 -42.75 -34.12 15.52
CA VAL A 3 -42.06 -35.23 14.84
C VAL A 3 -41.14 -34.73 13.72
N VAL A 4 -41.54 -33.65 13.03
CA VAL A 4 -40.79 -33.05 11.92
C VAL A 4 -39.48 -32.43 12.42
N SER A 5 -39.52 -31.70 13.54
CA SER A 5 -38.33 -31.08 14.13
C SER A 5 -37.38 -32.14 14.70
N SER A 6 -37.92 -33.23 15.26
CA SER A 6 -37.13 -34.37 15.76
C SER A 6 -36.40 -35.10 14.63
N CYS A 7 -37.06 -35.37 13.50
CA CYS A 7 -36.40 -35.99 12.34
C CYS A 7 -35.33 -35.09 11.71
N LYS A 8 -35.58 -33.77 11.57
CA LYS A 8 -34.56 -32.82 11.09
C LYS A 8 -33.32 -32.80 11.98
N LYS A 9 -33.50 -32.84 13.31
CA LYS A 9 -32.40 -32.87 14.28
C LYS A 9 -31.58 -34.18 14.17
N LYS A 10 -32.25 -35.33 14.05
CA LYS A 10 -31.57 -36.62 13.83
C LYS A 10 -30.80 -36.66 12.52
N ALA A 11 -31.39 -36.15 11.43
CA ALA A 11 -30.71 -36.09 10.14
C ALA A 11 -29.49 -35.15 10.17
N GLN A 12 -29.54 -34.05 10.93
CA GLN A 12 -28.37 -33.20 11.18
C GLN A 12 -27.28 -33.91 12.03
N GLU A 13 -27.67 -34.74 13.00
CA GLU A 13 -26.71 -35.55 13.78
C GLU A 13 -26.04 -36.64 12.93
N GLU A 14 -26.79 -37.28 12.03
CA GLU A 14 -26.25 -38.26 11.07
C GLU A 14 -25.38 -37.59 9.99
N LYS A 15 -25.74 -36.39 9.52
CA LYS A 15 -24.88 -35.56 8.64
C LYS A 15 -23.51 -35.31 9.25
N LYS A 16 -23.42 -35.12 10.58
CA LYS A 16 -22.13 -34.95 11.28
C LYS A 16 -21.27 -36.21 11.32
N LYS A 17 -21.84 -37.39 11.11
CA LYS A 17 -21.14 -38.69 11.09
C LYS A 17 -20.63 -39.07 9.69
N ILE A 18 -21.12 -38.40 8.67
CA ILE A 18 -20.74 -38.61 7.28
C ILE A 18 -19.72 -37.53 6.91
N SER A 19 -18.70 -37.88 6.11
CA SER A 19 -17.77 -36.90 5.56
C SER A 19 -18.56 -35.86 4.76
N ALA A 20 -18.67 -34.64 5.30
CA ALA A 20 -19.42 -33.54 4.68
C ALA A 20 -18.87 -33.14 3.30
N TYR A 21 -17.67 -33.61 2.95
CA TYR A 21 -17.01 -33.39 1.67
C TYR A 21 -17.50 -34.31 0.55
N ASP A 22 -18.09 -35.47 0.87
CA ASP A 22 -18.43 -36.49 -0.14
C ASP A 22 -19.95 -36.68 -0.31
N TYR A 23 -20.75 -36.27 0.69
CA TYR A 23 -22.17 -36.57 0.73
C TYR A 23 -23.03 -35.38 1.20
N MET A 24 -24.17 -35.20 0.55
CA MET A 24 -25.28 -34.33 0.97
C MET A 24 -26.42 -35.19 1.52
N VAL A 25 -27.07 -34.70 2.58
CA VAL A 25 -28.27 -35.34 3.13
C VAL A 25 -29.46 -34.59 2.57
N ASP A 26 -30.24 -35.28 1.74
CA ASP A 26 -31.51 -34.79 1.20
C ASP A 26 -32.61 -34.99 2.27
N LEU A 27 -33.11 -33.86 2.78
CA LEU A 27 -34.15 -33.80 3.81
C LEU A 27 -35.57 -33.75 3.21
N SER A 28 -35.72 -33.83 1.89
CA SER A 28 -37.00 -33.74 1.19
C SER A 28 -37.91 -34.96 1.35
N ALA A 29 -37.48 -35.98 2.10
CA ALA A 29 -38.24 -37.19 2.36
C ALA A 29 -39.67 -36.87 2.85
N LYS A 30 -40.64 -37.08 1.95
CA LYS A 30 -42.07 -36.96 2.21
C LYS A 30 -42.48 -38.03 3.23
N PHE A 31 -43.23 -37.61 4.24
CA PHE A 31 -43.65 -38.37 5.42
C PHE A 31 -44.29 -39.76 5.19
N MET A 32 -44.25 -40.56 6.28
CA MET A 32 -45.25 -41.49 6.88
C MET A 32 -44.76 -42.95 6.90
N THR A 33 -44.44 -43.57 8.05
CA THR A 33 -45.33 -43.88 9.20
C THR A 33 -44.63 -43.86 10.58
N SER A 34 -45.42 -43.52 11.60
CA SER A 34 -45.28 -43.48 13.09
C SER A 34 -44.00 -43.84 13.88
N SER A 35 -42.81 -44.06 13.32
CA SER A 35 -41.58 -44.18 14.13
C SER A 35 -40.27 -43.94 13.39
N ASP A 36 -40.24 -44.04 12.05
CA ASP A 36 -38.98 -44.09 11.31
C ASP A 36 -38.79 -42.85 10.42
N CYS A 37 -37.69 -42.12 10.64
CA CYS A 37 -37.26 -41.02 9.77
C CYS A 37 -36.49 -41.62 8.59
N ILE A 38 -37.03 -41.53 7.37
CA ILE A 38 -36.32 -41.89 6.15
C ILE A 38 -35.64 -40.61 5.63
N TYR A 39 -34.35 -40.68 5.33
CA TYR A 39 -33.59 -39.59 4.69
C TYR A 39 -32.70 -40.21 3.62
N ASN A 40 -32.45 -39.47 2.53
CA ASN A 40 -31.58 -39.92 1.46
C ASN A 40 -30.18 -39.32 1.67
N ILE A 41 -29.16 -40.17 1.62
CA ILE A 41 -27.77 -39.72 1.55
C ILE A 41 -27.39 -39.78 0.07
N VAL A 42 -27.15 -38.60 -0.52
CA VAL A 42 -26.78 -38.45 -1.92
C VAL A 42 -25.31 -38.07 -1.96
N LYS A 43 -24.52 -38.71 -2.83
CA LYS A 43 -23.15 -38.25 -3.05
C LYS A 43 -23.14 -36.91 -3.79
N ILE A 44 -22.20 -36.04 -3.45
CA ILE A 44 -22.09 -34.73 -4.09
C ILE A 44 -21.87 -34.85 -5.61
N GLU A 45 -21.11 -35.86 -6.05
CA GLU A 45 -20.90 -36.16 -7.48
C GLU A 45 -22.20 -36.45 -8.24
N ASP A 46 -23.19 -37.05 -7.58
CA ASP A 46 -24.48 -37.40 -8.19
C ASP A 46 -25.49 -36.23 -8.14
N ALA A 47 -25.20 -35.20 -7.33
CA ALA A 47 -26.04 -34.05 -7.04
C ALA A 47 -25.73 -32.82 -7.93
N VAL A 48 -24.53 -32.78 -8.50
CA VAL A 48 -24.00 -31.66 -9.29
C VAL A 48 -24.09 -31.95 -10.78
N GLU A 49 -24.64 -31.01 -11.55
CA GLU A 49 -24.55 -30.99 -13.00
C GLU A 49 -23.59 -29.86 -13.40
N VAL A 50 -22.46 -30.22 -14.00
CA VAL A 50 -21.52 -29.24 -14.57
C VAL A 50 -21.95 -28.93 -15.99
N ILE A 51 -22.40 -27.71 -16.24
CA ILE A 51 -22.80 -27.28 -17.58
C ILE A 51 -21.60 -26.67 -18.31
N ASP A 52 -21.28 -27.24 -19.47
CA ASP A 52 -20.33 -26.76 -20.51
C ASP A 52 -19.12 -25.94 -20.03
N TYR A 53 -18.24 -26.58 -19.24
CA TYR A 53 -16.96 -26.00 -18.83
C TYR A 53 -15.91 -25.97 -19.95
N LYS A 54 -16.17 -26.64 -21.09
CA LYS A 54 -15.19 -26.82 -22.18
C LYS A 54 -15.18 -25.66 -23.18
N ASN A 55 -16.26 -24.89 -23.27
CA ASN A 55 -16.40 -23.77 -24.20
C ASN A 55 -16.46 -22.39 -23.49
N MET A 56 -15.92 -22.28 -22.26
CA MET A 56 -15.90 -21.01 -21.53
C MET A 56 -14.82 -20.08 -22.09
N ASP A 57 -15.25 -18.99 -22.71
CA ASP A 57 -14.38 -17.91 -23.16
C ASP A 57 -14.06 -16.96 -22.00
N TYR A 58 -12.77 -16.69 -21.79
CA TYR A 58 -12.30 -15.74 -20.79
C TYR A 58 -10.93 -15.18 -21.18
N GLU A 59 -10.81 -13.86 -21.05
CA GLU A 59 -9.57 -13.15 -21.30
C GLU A 59 -9.07 -12.52 -20.00
N VAL A 60 -7.80 -12.75 -19.71
CA VAL A 60 -7.04 -11.98 -18.72
C VAL A 60 -5.93 -11.29 -19.51
N PRO A 61 -5.76 -9.96 -19.42
CA PRO A 61 -4.67 -9.27 -20.11
C PRO A 61 -3.33 -9.57 -19.42
N TYR A 62 -2.29 -9.79 -20.21
CA TYR A 62 -0.90 -9.86 -19.73
C TYR A 62 -0.14 -8.62 -20.19
N ASN A 63 0.46 -7.88 -19.24
CA ASN A 63 1.25 -6.69 -19.51
C ASN A 63 2.70 -6.93 -19.07
N ALA A 64 3.62 -7.07 -20.01
CA ALA A 64 5.05 -7.16 -19.68
C ALA A 64 5.55 -5.84 -19.07
N PRO A 65 6.57 -5.87 -18.18
CA PRO A 65 7.22 -4.65 -17.67
C PRO A 65 7.76 -3.79 -18.81
N THR A 66 7.41 -2.50 -18.81
CA THR A 66 8.01 -1.53 -19.72
C THR A 66 9.37 -1.08 -19.19
N ASP A 67 10.22 -0.54 -20.06
CA ASP A 67 11.52 -0.02 -19.63
C ASP A 67 11.37 1.21 -18.71
N GLU A 68 10.27 1.96 -18.83
CA GLU A 68 9.94 3.09 -17.94
C GLU A 68 9.65 2.61 -16.51
N GLU A 69 8.81 1.58 -16.35
CA GLU A 69 8.52 1.00 -15.04
C GLU A 69 9.79 0.40 -14.39
N VAL A 70 10.66 -0.22 -15.20
CA VAL A 70 11.96 -0.73 -14.72
C VAL A 70 12.83 0.43 -14.23
N ASN A 71 12.92 1.52 -14.98
CA ASN A 71 13.68 2.70 -14.60
C ASN A 71 13.13 3.36 -13.33
N GLU A 72 11.82 3.37 -13.12
CA GLU A 72 11.21 3.88 -11.88
C GLU A 72 11.61 3.06 -10.65
N VAL A 73 11.59 1.72 -10.77
CA VAL A 73 12.02 0.82 -9.69
C VAL A 73 13.50 1.02 -9.36
N ILE A 74 14.34 1.16 -10.39
CA ILE A 74 15.77 1.46 -10.22
C ILE A 74 15.94 2.82 -9.57
N ALA A 75 15.27 3.87 -10.05
CA ALA A 75 15.35 5.21 -9.48
C ALA A 75 14.92 5.23 -8.01
N HIS A 76 13.86 4.49 -7.66
CA HIS A 76 13.43 4.33 -6.28
C HIS A 76 14.51 3.65 -5.42
N THR A 77 15.14 2.60 -5.95
CA THR A 77 16.23 1.90 -5.26
C THR A 77 17.44 2.82 -5.06
N MET A 78 17.78 3.61 -6.07
CA MET A 78 18.92 4.54 -6.02
C MET A 78 18.75 5.63 -4.95
N LYS A 79 17.52 5.97 -4.53
CA LYS A 79 17.27 6.90 -3.42
C LYS A 79 17.94 6.45 -2.11
N GLN A 80 18.16 5.15 -1.91
CA GLN A 80 18.87 4.61 -0.75
C GLN A 80 20.35 5.00 -0.71
N PHE A 81 20.94 5.32 -1.86
CA PHE A 81 22.33 5.78 -1.98
C PHE A 81 22.46 7.30 -2.03
N THR A 82 21.39 8.03 -1.69
CA THR A 82 21.45 9.48 -1.60
C THR A 82 22.48 9.89 -0.57
N TYR A 83 23.45 10.69 -0.98
CA TYR A 83 24.51 11.17 -0.10
C TYR A 83 24.47 12.68 0.04
N ARG A 84 25.12 13.15 1.11
CA ARG A 84 25.26 14.55 1.44
C ARG A 84 26.48 15.12 0.71
N GLU A 85 26.27 16.09 -0.16
CA GLU A 85 27.35 16.88 -0.74
C GLU A 85 27.36 18.27 -0.09
N ALA A 86 28.39 18.53 0.72
CA ALA A 86 28.65 19.84 1.27
C ALA A 86 29.23 20.76 0.19
N SER A 87 28.75 22.00 0.10
CA SER A 87 29.32 22.98 -0.81
C SER A 87 30.75 23.39 -0.42
N ALA A 88 31.55 23.74 -1.42
CA ALA A 88 32.70 24.61 -1.20
C ALA A 88 32.27 25.99 -0.64
N GLU A 89 33.19 26.69 0.02
CA GLU A 89 32.97 28.06 0.47
C GLU A 89 32.60 28.99 -0.71
N ALA A 90 31.81 30.03 -0.44
CA ALA A 90 31.43 31.08 -1.39
C ALA A 90 30.51 30.68 -2.57
N VAL A 91 29.76 29.59 -2.46
CA VAL A 91 28.71 29.24 -3.43
C VAL A 91 27.39 29.94 -3.09
N LYS A 92 26.59 30.28 -4.10
CA LYS A 92 25.24 30.84 -3.90
C LYS A 92 24.25 29.77 -3.45
N VAL A 93 23.33 30.15 -2.58
CA VAL A 93 22.20 29.35 -2.12
C VAL A 93 21.13 29.25 -3.21
N GLU A 94 20.59 28.05 -3.43
CA GLU A 94 19.52 27.77 -4.39
C GLU A 94 18.29 27.15 -3.69
N GLU A 95 17.13 27.21 -4.34
CA GLU A 95 15.92 26.53 -3.84
C GLU A 95 16.15 25.01 -3.80
N GLY A 96 15.73 24.35 -2.72
CA GLY A 96 15.99 22.93 -2.48
C GLY A 96 17.30 22.63 -1.73
N ASP A 97 18.19 23.60 -1.54
CA ASP A 97 19.40 23.41 -0.72
C ASP A 97 19.01 23.33 0.77
N MET A 98 19.68 22.44 1.52
CA MET A 98 19.67 22.46 2.97
C MET A 98 20.80 23.35 3.47
N LEU A 99 20.50 24.27 4.38
CA LEU A 99 21.45 25.23 4.92
C LEU A 99 21.69 24.95 6.39
N LEU A 100 22.97 25.02 6.79
CA LEU A 100 23.34 25.17 8.18
C LEU A 100 23.49 26.67 8.47
N ILE A 101 22.59 27.22 9.28
CA ILE A 101 22.52 28.66 9.54
C ILE A 101 22.59 28.97 11.04
N ASP A 102 23.25 30.09 11.36
CA ASP A 102 22.99 30.79 12.61
C ASP A 102 21.97 31.89 12.34
N PHE A 103 20.98 31.97 13.22
CA PHE A 103 19.88 32.91 13.15
C PHE A 103 19.84 33.69 14.45
N ILE A 104 20.36 34.93 14.46
CA ILE A 104 20.40 35.77 15.66
C ILE A 104 19.38 36.89 15.54
N ALA A 105 18.34 36.83 16.36
CA ALA A 105 17.31 37.85 16.41
C ALA A 105 17.77 39.03 17.27
N LYS A 106 17.64 40.25 16.73
CA LYS A 106 17.88 41.48 17.47
C LYS A 106 16.60 42.31 17.54
N LYS A 107 16.19 42.66 18.76
CA LYS A 107 15.09 43.58 19.05
C LYS A 107 15.68 44.85 19.65
N ASP A 108 15.44 46.00 19.02
CA ASP A 108 15.99 47.30 19.44
C ASP A 108 17.53 47.32 19.61
N GLY A 109 18.24 46.47 18.88
CA GLY A 109 19.70 46.35 18.93
C GLY A 109 20.24 45.36 19.98
N GLU A 110 19.39 44.81 20.84
CA GLU A 110 19.75 43.76 21.80
C GLU A 110 19.41 42.37 21.25
N ILE A 111 20.28 41.39 21.52
CA ILE A 111 20.07 40.00 21.11
C ILE A 111 18.92 39.41 21.92
N ASP A 112 17.95 38.84 21.23
CA ASP A 112 16.89 38.04 21.82
C ASP A 112 17.28 36.56 21.76
N GLU A 113 17.82 36.04 22.86
CA GLU A 113 18.24 34.64 22.97
C GLU A 113 17.06 33.65 22.79
N ASN A 114 15.82 34.06 23.08
CA ASN A 114 14.65 33.19 22.90
C ASN A 114 14.21 33.09 21.43
N ALA A 115 14.62 34.05 20.61
CA ALA A 115 14.34 34.09 19.17
C ALA A 115 15.60 33.81 18.32
N SER A 116 16.70 33.42 18.96
CA SER A 116 17.97 33.09 18.29
C SER A 116 18.22 31.59 18.26
N LEU A 117 18.71 31.08 17.14
CA LEU A 117 19.09 29.68 16.92
C LEU A 117 20.52 29.62 16.36
N ARG A 118 21.29 28.63 16.77
CA ARG A 118 22.63 28.35 16.23
C ARG A 118 22.68 26.94 15.68
N ASP A 119 23.47 26.74 14.64
CA ASP A 119 23.63 25.46 13.94
C ASP A 119 22.28 24.85 13.53
N TYR A 120 21.37 25.72 13.07
CA TYR A 120 20.03 25.29 12.65
C TYR A 120 20.08 24.79 11.21
N GLU A 121 19.63 23.55 11.01
CA GLU A 121 19.48 22.96 9.68
C GLU A 121 18.12 23.35 9.09
N TYR A 122 18.13 24.03 7.94
CA TYR A 122 16.93 24.50 7.26
C TYR A 122 16.95 24.16 5.77
N THR A 123 15.97 23.40 5.30
CA THR A 123 15.82 23.08 3.88
C THR A 123 14.94 24.10 3.18
N LEU A 124 15.48 24.76 2.15
CA LEU A 124 14.74 25.76 1.38
C LEU A 124 13.68 25.08 0.50
N GLY A 125 12.44 25.56 0.61
CA GLY A 125 11.33 25.10 -0.22
C GLY A 125 10.46 24.00 0.41
N THR A 126 10.79 23.49 1.60
CA THR A 126 9.92 22.58 2.34
C THR A 126 9.12 23.35 3.42
N GLY A 127 7.78 23.35 3.30
CA GLY A 127 6.88 23.98 4.27
C GLY A 127 6.27 25.32 3.84
N ILE A 128 5.76 26.10 4.81
CA ILE A 128 5.18 27.43 4.56
C ILE A 128 6.31 28.35 4.09
N ARG A 129 6.16 28.95 2.90
CA ARG A 129 7.06 30.01 2.42
C ARG A 129 7.06 31.14 3.44
N SER A 130 8.07 31.20 4.29
CA SER A 130 8.32 32.39 5.09
C SER A 130 8.96 33.42 4.16
N GLU A 131 8.58 34.70 4.28
CA GLU A 131 9.25 35.79 3.55
C GLU A 131 10.78 35.78 3.78
N LEU A 132 11.21 35.21 4.91
CA LEU A 132 12.60 35.02 5.26
C LEU A 132 13.32 34.00 4.34
N ALA A 133 12.67 32.87 4.02
CA ALA A 133 13.26 31.82 3.18
C ALA A 133 13.57 32.32 1.76
N GLU A 134 12.69 33.16 1.19
CA GLU A 134 12.91 33.73 -0.14
C GLU A 134 14.11 34.67 -0.19
N LYS A 135 14.40 35.37 0.92
CA LYS A 135 15.55 36.28 1.02
C LYS A 135 16.89 35.55 1.10
N LEU A 136 16.90 34.25 1.41
CA LEU A 136 18.12 33.45 1.49
C LEU A 136 18.59 32.97 0.12
N VAL A 137 17.69 32.84 -0.85
CA VAL A 137 18.04 32.40 -2.20
C VAL A 137 18.95 33.43 -2.87
N GLY A 138 20.07 32.96 -3.43
CA GLY A 138 21.08 33.79 -4.08
C GLY A 138 22.13 34.41 -3.15
N LEU A 139 21.96 34.30 -1.83
CA LEU A 139 22.99 34.70 -0.87
C LEU A 139 24.18 33.73 -0.93
N THR A 140 25.36 34.26 -0.62
CA THR A 140 26.62 33.50 -0.63
C THR A 140 26.85 32.81 0.71
N VAL A 141 27.16 31.51 0.67
CA VAL A 141 27.59 30.71 1.83
C VAL A 141 28.92 31.24 2.37
N GLY A 142 29.04 31.27 3.70
CA GLY A 142 30.18 31.81 4.46
C GLY A 142 29.99 33.25 4.91
N ASN A 143 28.93 33.93 4.48
CA ASN A 143 28.66 35.32 4.80
C ASN A 143 27.54 35.49 5.84
N THR A 144 27.59 36.63 6.53
CA THR A 144 26.56 37.12 7.44
C THR A 144 25.76 38.24 6.79
N TYR A 145 24.44 38.22 6.96
CA TYR A 145 23.50 39.19 6.39
C TYR A 145 22.54 39.68 7.46
N ASP A 146 22.28 40.99 7.45
CA ASP A 146 21.20 41.60 8.24
C ASP A 146 19.91 41.60 7.42
N ILE A 147 18.92 40.84 7.88
CA ILE A 147 17.62 40.74 7.22
C ILE A 147 16.54 41.34 8.13
N PRO A 148 16.00 42.52 7.78
CA PRO A 148 14.88 43.09 8.52
C PRO A 148 13.62 42.25 8.25
N ALA A 149 12.88 41.99 9.32
CA ALA A 149 11.63 41.25 9.30
C ALA A 149 10.60 41.91 10.19
N LYS A 150 9.36 41.94 9.69
CA LYS A 150 8.21 42.43 10.43
C LYS A 150 7.29 41.24 10.69
N LEU A 151 7.09 40.93 11.96
CA LEU A 151 6.21 39.84 12.36
C LEU A 151 4.74 40.29 12.25
N SER A 152 3.86 39.35 11.88
CA SER A 152 2.44 39.66 11.73
C SER A 152 1.74 39.83 13.08
N SER A 153 0.58 40.47 13.07
CA SER A 153 -0.30 40.57 14.23
C SER A 153 -0.84 39.22 14.72
N GLU A 154 -0.82 38.20 13.85
CA GLU A 154 -1.24 36.83 14.15
C GLU A 154 -0.10 35.95 14.70
N PHE A 155 1.09 36.51 14.94
CA PHE A 155 2.22 35.73 15.44
C PHE A 155 1.86 35.01 16.77
N PRO A 156 2.24 33.73 16.95
CA PRO A 156 1.77 32.93 18.09
C PRO A 156 2.16 33.50 19.45
N VAL A 157 3.31 34.17 19.52
CA VAL A 157 3.84 34.73 20.77
C VAL A 157 3.47 36.20 20.87
N GLU A 158 2.63 36.55 21.85
CA GLU A 158 2.03 37.87 22.00
C GLU A 158 3.05 39.02 22.06
N GLY A 159 4.22 38.80 22.68
CA GLY A 159 5.30 39.79 22.79
C GLY A 159 6.08 40.08 21.50
N TYR A 160 5.80 39.33 20.42
CA TYR A 160 6.43 39.46 19.11
C TYR A 160 5.43 39.81 18.00
N ARG A 161 4.14 39.94 18.30
CA ARG A 161 3.14 40.41 17.34
C ARG A 161 3.46 41.84 16.94
N ASP A 162 3.41 42.11 15.64
CA ASP A 162 3.74 43.42 15.04
C ASP A 162 5.17 43.93 15.37
N ALA A 163 6.03 43.08 15.93
CA ALA A 163 7.40 43.46 16.26
C ALA A 163 8.25 43.56 15.00
N GLU A 164 9.11 44.58 14.97
CA GLU A 164 10.15 44.74 13.97
C GLU A 164 11.45 44.19 14.57
N LEU A 165 12.02 43.19 13.90
CA LEU A 165 13.25 42.53 14.30
C LEU A 165 14.26 42.62 13.17
N ASN A 166 15.54 42.71 13.54
CA ASN A 166 16.63 42.52 12.59
C ASN A 166 17.25 41.15 12.85
N TYR A 167 17.23 40.29 11.84
CA TYR A 167 17.84 38.96 11.91
C TYR A 167 19.23 39.01 11.31
N GLU A 168 20.25 38.80 12.15
CA GLU A 168 21.60 38.55 11.69
C GLU A 168 21.70 37.05 11.34
N MET A 169 21.75 36.76 10.05
CA MET A 169 21.77 35.40 9.52
C MET A 169 23.15 35.08 8.96
N THR A 170 23.79 34.05 9.49
CA THR A 170 25.06 33.54 8.98
C THR A 170 24.84 32.19 8.31
N ILE A 171 25.16 32.11 7.02
CA ILE A 171 25.05 30.85 6.26
C ILE A 171 26.38 30.13 6.37
N LYS A 172 26.48 29.14 7.25
CA LYS A 172 27.73 28.42 7.51
C LYS A 172 28.07 27.44 6.39
N GLU A 173 27.08 26.65 6.00
CA GLU A 173 27.25 25.59 5.01
C GLU A 173 25.95 25.47 4.20
N LYS A 174 26.06 25.10 2.92
CA LYS A 174 24.92 24.52 2.21
C LYS A 174 25.22 23.08 1.82
N VAL A 175 24.17 22.32 1.80
CA VAL A 175 24.16 20.87 1.69
C VAL A 175 23.15 20.50 0.64
N ARG A 176 23.58 19.69 -0.32
CA ARG A 176 22.68 19.08 -1.30
C ARG A 176 22.63 17.57 -1.09
N TYR A 177 21.42 17.04 -1.09
CA TYR A 177 21.21 15.60 -1.16
C TYR A 177 21.27 15.20 -2.64
N ILE A 178 22.26 14.39 -3.00
CA ILE A 178 22.45 13.92 -4.37
C ILE A 178 22.13 12.43 -4.41
N THR A 179 21.10 12.08 -5.18
CA THR A 179 20.82 10.69 -5.51
C THR A 179 21.65 10.33 -6.74
N PRO A 180 22.60 9.40 -6.62
CA PRO A 180 23.42 8.99 -7.76
C PRO A 180 22.58 8.22 -8.79
N GLU A 181 22.97 8.31 -10.07
CA GLU A 181 22.46 7.42 -11.10
C GLU A 181 23.02 6.01 -10.96
N LEU A 182 22.31 5.02 -11.49
CA LEU A 182 22.80 3.66 -11.54
C LEU A 182 24.06 3.59 -12.42
N ASN A 183 25.14 3.06 -11.86
CA ASN A 183 26.38 2.75 -12.56
C ASN A 183 26.93 1.40 -12.05
N ASP A 184 28.03 0.94 -12.64
CA ASP A 184 28.61 -0.36 -12.29
C ASP A 184 29.03 -0.46 -10.82
N GLU A 185 29.48 0.64 -10.20
CA GLU A 185 29.85 0.65 -8.77
C GLU A 185 28.63 0.40 -7.88
N TYR A 186 27.51 1.08 -8.14
CA TYR A 186 26.28 0.89 -7.38
C TYR A 186 25.61 -0.45 -7.70
N ALA A 187 25.69 -0.91 -8.95
CA ALA A 187 25.18 -2.22 -9.34
C ALA A 187 25.89 -3.37 -8.61
N VAL A 188 27.21 -3.27 -8.44
CA VAL A 188 27.99 -4.23 -7.63
C VAL A 188 27.57 -4.20 -6.16
N LYS A 189 27.31 -3.02 -5.59
CA LYS A 189 26.75 -2.90 -4.22
C LYS A 189 25.38 -3.55 -4.09
N LEU A 190 24.60 -3.57 -5.17
CA LEU A 190 23.29 -4.22 -5.26
C LEU A 190 23.36 -5.72 -5.63
N GLY A 191 24.56 -6.29 -5.74
CA GLY A 191 24.78 -7.72 -5.98
C GLY A 191 24.76 -8.13 -7.46
N ALA A 192 24.78 -7.18 -8.39
CA ALA A 192 24.94 -7.45 -9.82
C ALA A 192 26.41 -7.35 -10.27
N THR A 193 26.73 -7.79 -11.48
CA THR A 193 28.09 -7.67 -12.04
C THR A 193 28.39 -6.27 -12.56
N ASP A 194 27.38 -5.58 -13.08
CA ASP A 194 27.44 -4.28 -13.74
C ASP A 194 26.01 -3.70 -13.83
N ALA A 195 25.89 -2.44 -14.27
CA ALA A 195 24.61 -1.75 -14.35
C ALA A 195 23.61 -2.45 -15.29
N SER A 196 24.09 -3.00 -16.42
CA SER A 196 23.24 -3.69 -17.39
C SER A 196 22.66 -4.97 -16.79
N ALA A 197 23.49 -5.75 -16.08
CA ALA A 197 23.06 -6.95 -15.38
C ALA A 197 22.03 -6.64 -14.29
N TYR A 198 22.17 -5.51 -13.59
CA TYR A 198 21.18 -5.08 -12.61
C TYR A 198 19.84 -4.68 -13.26
N VAL A 199 19.87 -3.91 -14.35
CA VAL A 199 18.65 -3.56 -15.11
C VAL A 199 17.93 -4.83 -15.57
N GLN A 200 18.67 -5.81 -16.09
CA GLN A 200 18.10 -7.06 -16.55
C GLN A 200 17.50 -7.87 -15.39
N SER A 201 18.15 -7.92 -14.22
CA SER A 201 17.63 -8.66 -13.07
C SER A 201 16.33 -8.05 -12.53
N VAL A 202 16.22 -6.73 -12.49
CA VAL A 202 14.98 -6.02 -12.13
C VAL A 202 13.87 -6.36 -13.13
N LYS A 203 14.17 -6.30 -14.44
CA LYS A 203 13.21 -6.62 -15.50
C LYS A 203 12.72 -8.06 -15.42
N ASP A 204 13.62 -9.01 -15.18
CA ASP A 204 13.29 -10.43 -15.05
C ASP A 204 12.46 -10.70 -13.80
N SER A 205 12.79 -10.06 -12.68
CA SER A 205 12.03 -10.14 -11.43
C SER A 205 10.59 -9.65 -11.62
N MET A 206 10.42 -8.45 -12.20
CA MET A 206 9.10 -7.89 -12.50
C MET A 206 8.32 -8.76 -13.49
N ALA A 207 8.98 -9.32 -14.51
CA ALA A 207 8.33 -10.20 -15.47
C ALA A 207 7.88 -11.52 -14.83
N SER A 208 8.69 -12.08 -13.92
CA SER A 208 8.34 -13.28 -13.16
C SER A 208 7.12 -13.03 -12.27
N GLU A 209 7.12 -11.93 -11.50
CA GLU A 209 6.00 -11.55 -10.64
C GLU A 209 4.71 -11.36 -11.45
N ARG A 210 4.76 -10.63 -12.56
CA ARG A 210 3.59 -10.43 -13.44
C ARG A 210 3.11 -11.73 -14.06
N SER A 211 4.01 -12.64 -14.41
CA SER A 211 3.66 -13.96 -14.95
C SER A 211 2.93 -14.82 -13.91
N GLU A 212 3.38 -14.79 -12.65
CA GLU A 212 2.72 -15.48 -11.54
C GLU A 212 1.34 -14.87 -11.23
N ASN A 213 1.27 -13.55 -11.12
CA ASN A 213 0.01 -12.83 -10.92
C ASN A 213 -0.98 -13.10 -12.06
N TYR A 214 -0.49 -13.14 -13.31
CA TYR A 214 -1.30 -13.49 -14.47
C TYR A 214 -1.83 -14.93 -14.40
N LYS A 215 -1.00 -15.91 -14.05
CA LYS A 215 -1.44 -17.31 -13.88
C LYS A 215 -2.50 -17.43 -12.79
N ASN A 216 -2.30 -16.76 -11.67
CA ASN A 216 -3.24 -16.76 -10.54
C ASN A 216 -4.56 -16.09 -10.93
N ALA A 217 -4.52 -14.92 -11.58
CA ALA A 217 -5.71 -14.23 -12.09
C ALA A 217 -6.46 -15.09 -13.11
N LYS A 218 -5.74 -15.76 -14.01
CA LYS A 218 -6.30 -16.70 -14.99
C LYS A 218 -7.00 -17.88 -14.31
N MET A 219 -6.36 -18.46 -13.29
CA MET A 219 -6.91 -19.58 -12.54
C MET A 219 -8.15 -19.18 -11.74
N ASN A 220 -8.12 -18.02 -11.07
CA ASN A 220 -9.26 -17.50 -10.33
C ASN A 220 -10.43 -17.19 -11.26
N ALA A 221 -10.19 -16.55 -12.40
CA ALA A 221 -11.23 -16.30 -13.40
C ALA A 221 -11.88 -17.60 -13.90
N LEU A 222 -11.08 -18.66 -14.09
CA LEU A 222 -11.59 -19.99 -14.45
C LEU A 222 -12.42 -20.61 -13.31
N TYR A 223 -11.94 -20.56 -12.07
CA TYR A 223 -12.68 -21.08 -10.91
C TYR A 223 -13.99 -20.35 -10.69
N ASP A 224 -14.02 -19.03 -10.77
CA ASP A 224 -15.24 -18.24 -10.65
C ASP A 224 -16.26 -18.63 -11.71
N ARG A 225 -15.81 -18.83 -12.95
CA ARG A 225 -16.69 -19.31 -14.03
C ARG A 225 -17.18 -20.72 -13.79
N LEU A 226 -16.31 -21.63 -13.37
CA LEU A 226 -16.68 -23.02 -13.06
C LEU A 226 -17.72 -23.09 -11.95
N ILE A 227 -17.49 -22.39 -10.83
CA ILE A 227 -18.41 -22.31 -9.69
C ILE A 227 -19.77 -21.77 -10.15
N ASN A 228 -19.79 -20.73 -10.98
CA ASN A 228 -21.04 -20.18 -11.51
C ASN A 228 -21.72 -21.06 -12.57
N SER A 229 -21.02 -22.02 -13.18
CA SER A 229 -21.57 -22.98 -14.16
C SER A 229 -22.16 -24.24 -13.52
N VAL A 230 -21.87 -24.49 -12.24
CA VAL A 230 -22.40 -25.63 -11.50
C VAL A 230 -23.88 -25.39 -11.20
N VAL A 231 -24.73 -26.27 -11.75
CA VAL A 231 -26.16 -26.30 -11.45
C VAL A 231 -26.45 -27.50 -10.56
N LEU A 232 -27.19 -27.26 -9.49
CA LEU A 232 -27.66 -28.33 -8.63
C LEU A 232 -29.01 -28.82 -9.11
N LYS A 233 -29.23 -30.13 -9.00
CA LYS A 233 -30.53 -30.74 -9.30
C LYS A 233 -31.62 -30.12 -8.42
N ASP A 234 -32.81 -29.96 -8.99
CA ASP A 234 -33.90 -29.15 -8.41
C ASP A 234 -34.30 -29.56 -6.99
N TYR A 235 -34.17 -30.83 -6.61
CA TYR A 235 -34.50 -31.30 -5.26
C TYR A 235 -33.46 -30.92 -4.19
N LEU A 236 -32.32 -30.33 -4.57
CA LEU A 236 -31.24 -29.88 -3.68
C LEU A 236 -31.05 -28.35 -3.68
N LYS A 237 -31.74 -27.62 -4.57
CA LYS A 237 -31.58 -26.17 -4.69
C LYS A 237 -31.94 -25.43 -3.39
N ASP A 238 -33.05 -25.80 -2.74
CA ASP A 238 -33.52 -25.13 -1.51
C ASP A 238 -32.54 -25.31 -0.34
N ASP A 239 -31.94 -26.50 -0.20
CA ASP A 239 -30.99 -26.80 0.88
C ASP A 239 -29.58 -26.24 0.60
N TYR A 240 -29.21 -26.10 -0.67
CA TYR A 240 -27.91 -25.54 -1.07
C TYR A 240 -27.89 -24.02 -1.16
N GLU A 241 -28.94 -23.36 -1.63
CA GLU A 241 -28.99 -21.88 -1.63
C GLU A 241 -28.85 -21.33 -0.21
N ALA A 242 -29.43 -22.02 0.78
CA ALA A 242 -29.22 -21.74 2.20
C ALA A 242 -27.75 -21.92 2.62
N ALA A 243 -27.10 -23.02 2.21
CA ALA A 243 -25.71 -23.30 2.54
C ALA A 243 -24.70 -22.38 1.82
N ALA A 244 -24.94 -22.05 0.54
CA ALA A 244 -24.13 -21.16 -0.28
C ALA A 244 -24.23 -19.71 0.20
N THR A 245 -25.40 -19.29 0.69
CA THR A 245 -25.56 -17.98 1.34
C THR A 245 -24.74 -17.93 2.63
N ILE A 246 -24.82 -18.97 3.47
CA ILE A 246 -24.02 -19.06 4.70
C ILE A 246 -22.51 -19.06 4.39
N MET A 247 -22.05 -19.80 3.38
CA MET A 247 -20.63 -19.77 2.98
C MET A 247 -20.21 -18.42 2.41
N ARG A 248 -21.03 -17.78 1.57
CA ARG A 248 -20.74 -16.42 1.08
C ARG A 248 -20.67 -15.41 2.22
N ASP A 249 -21.52 -15.54 3.22
CA ASP A 249 -21.52 -14.67 4.39
C ASP A 249 -20.33 -14.95 5.31
N MET A 250 -19.89 -16.22 5.45
CA MET A 250 -18.66 -16.57 6.17
C MET A 250 -17.41 -16.02 5.48
N VAL A 251 -17.30 -16.16 4.15
CA VAL A 251 -16.17 -15.61 3.37
C VAL A 251 -16.15 -14.07 3.42
N LYS A 252 -17.33 -13.44 3.46
CA LYS A 252 -17.42 -11.98 3.64
C LYS A 252 -17.04 -11.52 5.05
N LEU A 253 -17.37 -12.31 6.08
CA LEU A 253 -16.99 -12.03 7.46
C LEU A 253 -15.47 -12.17 7.67
N GLU A 254 -14.87 -13.25 7.16
CA GLU A 254 -13.39 -13.42 7.21
C GLU A 254 -12.66 -12.30 6.46
N ASN A 255 -13.17 -11.87 5.30
CA ASN A 255 -12.56 -10.76 4.56
C ASN A 255 -12.78 -9.38 5.22
N SER A 256 -13.82 -9.21 6.05
CA SER A 256 -14.01 -7.97 6.82
C SER A 256 -13.14 -7.91 8.08
N GLU A 257 -12.79 -9.06 8.66
CA GLU A 257 -11.85 -9.13 9.79
C GLU A 257 -10.38 -8.95 9.33
N LEU A 258 -10.08 -9.21 8.05
CA LEU A 258 -8.78 -8.98 7.44
C LEU A 258 -8.57 -7.55 6.89
N SER A 259 -9.59 -6.69 6.90
CA SER A 259 -9.47 -5.29 6.43
C SER A 259 -9.28 -4.25 7.55
N ASP A 260 -9.34 -4.69 8.82
CA ASP A 260 -9.20 -3.84 10.01
C ASP A 260 -7.83 -4.02 10.73
N GLU A 261 -6.88 -4.77 10.14
CA GLU A 261 -5.45 -4.82 10.53
C GLU A 261 -4.55 -4.24 9.42
#